data_AF-A0A512NJ02-F1
#
_entry.id   AF-A0A512NJ02-F1
#
_cell.length_a   1.000
_cell.length_b   1.000
_cell.length_c   1.000
_cell.angle_alpha   90.00
_cell.angle_beta   90.00
_cell.angle_gamma   90.00
#
_symmetry.space_group_name_H-M   'P 1'
#
loop_
_entity.id
_entity.type
_entity.pdbx_description
1 polymer ?
#
loop_
_entity_poly.entity_id
_entity_poly.type
_entity_poly.pdbx_seq_one_letter_code
_entity_poly.pdbx_strand_id
1 'polypeptide(L)'
;MARKRKSLSAAGSRRNAESPVASVAKALATLKAFVDGQEQWGVRELAAALGEPPSTMHRVLASLRADGFVRYDRTRQKYSAGPEFVRLSAAVLHRDGLRHAALPLLRQLADYSGEGCRLATFDPESWRVAYIAEQETTPAARQGSAIGTRETLGESAFGVAVLASLRGEERMAALAATGERGVVTLHGALGEAERTGVALVRSTEAGMATVAAAVRDSSGHPVGSVGLVVPLSRLGVGRDAILGEQVRSAASRLSQRLGAKILGGSSVGSWRDAVTLISELLSRDAPGLMVTPASGGGGQNLEDLDRGLGAYALTTASSLYDAREGRAPFQRRHDGLRAVMNLADLQLFIIIREDAARDVPEALARLRVSPGERGFSAAQLFDQLLGVLPKNASRRRGGETLHFDYPEGRRQFMAGNVDVLFWLSNPSNALVRELAATPGTALGFLDPATMDRLTEGNPGYRSGRVPHARYPRWLGEDGRTLAVPTVLACRADTPDDEVYAVARSLYHHRAELMQTASPAYGRVDAQFAIDGLTAPLHAGAARFFEEMGVAAASNSNRGERSLPRHAGSRAKAGER
;
A
#
# COMPACT_ATOMS: atom_id res chain seq x y z
N MET A 1 49.15 -68.07 38.40
CA MET A 1 48.44 -67.63 39.63
C MET A 1 47.83 -66.25 39.37
N ALA A 2 46.56 -66.06 39.75
CA ALA A 2 45.80 -64.81 40.02
C ALA A 2 46.28 -63.48 39.38
N ARG A 3 45.44 -62.62 38.78
CA ARG A 3 44.13 -62.13 39.27
C ARG A 3 43.46 -61.25 38.20
N LYS A 4 42.13 -61.38 38.12
CA LYS A 4 41.14 -60.62 37.31
C LYS A 4 41.31 -59.10 37.27
N ARG A 5 40.98 -58.48 36.13
CA ARG A 5 40.13 -57.27 36.05
C ARG A 5 39.19 -57.32 34.84
N LYS A 6 37.89 -57.16 35.15
CA LYS A 6 36.72 -57.13 34.26
C LYS A 6 36.78 -55.92 33.31
N SER A 7 36.48 -56.11 32.02
CA SER A 7 35.88 -55.06 31.19
C SER A 7 34.39 -55.38 31.01
N LEU A 8 33.55 -54.38 31.27
CA LEU A 8 32.10 -54.49 31.17
C LEU A 8 31.68 -54.47 29.70
N SER A 9 31.04 -55.55 29.26
CA SER A 9 30.17 -55.56 28.08
C SER A 9 28.85 -54.89 28.44
N ALA A 10 28.68 -53.63 28.04
CA ALA A 10 27.39 -52.97 27.98
C ALA A 10 26.85 -53.07 26.54
N ALA A 11 26.20 -54.20 26.24
CA ALA A 11 25.32 -54.34 25.08
C ALA A 11 24.03 -53.54 25.35
N GLY A 12 24.10 -52.23 25.14
CA GLY A 12 22.94 -51.33 25.14
C GLY A 12 22.34 -51.24 23.74
N SER A 13 21.14 -51.81 23.60
CA SER A 13 20.23 -51.67 22.46
C SER A 13 20.19 -50.24 21.90
N ARG A 14 20.88 -49.99 20.78
CA ARG A 14 20.57 -48.85 19.90
C ARG A 14 19.27 -49.19 19.17
N ARG A 15 18.12 -48.92 19.80
CA ARG A 15 16.85 -48.81 19.07
C ARG A 15 17.06 -47.76 17.97
N ASN A 16 16.67 -48.08 16.74
CA ASN A 16 16.64 -47.16 15.59
C ASN A 16 16.02 -45.81 16.02
N ALA A 17 16.87 -44.83 16.31
CA ALA A 17 16.44 -43.46 16.52
C ALA A 17 16.25 -42.88 15.12
N GLU A 18 15.00 -42.91 14.66
CA GLU A 18 14.59 -42.32 13.41
C GLU A 18 14.99 -40.84 13.41
N SER A 19 15.56 -40.35 12.30
CA SER A 19 15.97 -38.94 12.19
C SER A 19 14.78 -38.02 12.51
N PRO A 20 14.97 -36.92 13.24
CA PRO A 20 13.90 -35.94 13.51
C PRO A 20 13.15 -35.51 12.24
N VAL A 21 13.86 -35.39 11.11
CA VAL A 21 13.28 -35.03 9.80
C VAL A 21 12.31 -36.10 9.29
N ALA A 22 12.62 -37.38 9.47
CA ALA A 22 11.75 -38.48 9.04
C ALA A 22 10.47 -38.56 9.91
N SER A 23 10.60 -38.31 11.21
CA SER A 23 9.43 -38.26 12.12
C SER A 23 8.47 -37.13 11.76
N VAL A 24 9.00 -35.96 11.40
CA VAL A 24 8.20 -34.81 10.93
C VAL A 24 7.51 -35.13 9.61
N ALA A 25 8.23 -35.71 8.64
CA ALA A 25 7.64 -36.08 7.34
C ALA A 25 6.46 -37.04 7.50
N LYS A 26 6.55 -38.03 8.40
CA LYS A 26 5.47 -38.97 8.69
C LYS A 26 4.26 -38.30 9.35
N ALA A 27 4.50 -37.40 10.30
CA ALA A 27 3.43 -36.62 10.91
C ALA A 27 2.67 -35.80 9.86
N LEU A 28 3.39 -35.12 8.96
CA LEU A 28 2.79 -34.35 7.86
C LEU A 28 2.02 -35.24 6.87
N ALA A 29 2.57 -36.39 6.49
CA ALA A 29 1.87 -37.34 5.62
C ALA A 29 0.58 -37.87 6.27
N THR A 30 0.62 -38.14 7.57
CA THR A 30 -0.54 -38.54 8.37
C THR A 30 -1.61 -37.47 8.37
N LEU A 31 -1.24 -36.20 8.60
CA LEU A 31 -2.19 -35.09 8.57
C LEU A 31 -2.82 -34.90 7.19
N LYS A 32 -2.02 -34.99 6.11
CA LYS A 32 -2.52 -34.90 4.72
C LYS A 32 -3.53 -35.99 4.39
N ALA A 33 -3.35 -37.22 4.89
CA ALA A 33 -4.30 -38.32 4.65
C ALA A 33 -5.71 -38.07 5.21
N PHE A 34 -5.85 -37.27 6.27
CA PHE A 34 -7.16 -36.86 6.81
C PHE A 34 -7.81 -35.71 6.04
N VAL A 35 -7.05 -34.97 5.23
CA VAL A 35 -7.51 -33.79 4.50
C VAL A 35 -7.78 -34.11 3.03
N ASP A 36 -6.84 -34.81 2.38
CA ASP A 36 -6.89 -35.12 0.94
C ASP A 36 -7.57 -36.48 0.65
N GLY A 37 -7.77 -37.29 1.69
CA GLY A 37 -8.24 -38.68 1.58
C GLY A 37 -9.60 -38.92 2.23
N GLN A 38 -9.71 -40.02 2.96
CA GLN A 38 -10.94 -40.36 3.67
C GLN A 38 -11.09 -39.52 4.95
N GLU A 39 -12.32 -39.13 5.29
CA GLU A 39 -12.60 -38.34 6.50
C GLU A 39 -12.26 -39.08 7.80
N GLN A 40 -12.35 -40.41 7.78
CA GLN A 40 -12.18 -41.25 8.97
C GLN A 40 -11.31 -42.48 8.69
N TRP A 41 -10.31 -42.69 9.54
CA TRP A 41 -9.35 -43.78 9.38
C TRP A 41 -9.25 -44.67 10.62
N GLY A 42 -9.23 -45.99 10.43
CA GLY A 42 -8.68 -46.90 11.43
C GLY A 42 -7.14 -46.86 11.43
N VAL A 43 -6.51 -47.17 12.58
CA VAL A 43 -5.02 -47.10 12.68
C VAL A 43 -4.32 -48.04 11.70
N ARG A 44 -4.85 -49.27 11.53
CA ARG A 44 -4.27 -50.26 10.60
C ARG A 44 -4.51 -49.88 9.15
N GLU A 45 -5.66 -49.30 8.85
CA GLU A 45 -6.02 -48.81 7.50
C GLU A 45 -5.06 -47.68 7.10
N LEU A 46 -4.87 -46.71 7.99
CA LEU A 46 -3.97 -45.57 7.74
C LEU A 46 -2.50 -46.00 7.65
N ALA A 47 -2.08 -46.93 8.53
CA ALA A 47 -0.76 -47.52 8.50
C ALA A 47 -0.49 -48.20 7.14
N ALA A 48 -1.44 -49.00 6.66
CA ALA A 48 -1.35 -49.65 5.35
C ALA A 48 -1.32 -48.63 4.20
N ALA A 49 -2.18 -47.61 4.24
CA ALA A 49 -2.25 -46.56 3.21
C ALA A 49 -0.96 -45.75 3.10
N LEU A 50 -0.26 -45.53 4.21
CA LEU A 50 0.99 -44.75 4.27
C LEU A 50 2.25 -45.63 4.23
N GLY A 51 2.11 -46.96 4.14
CA GLY A 51 3.25 -47.88 4.13
C GLY A 51 4.04 -47.94 5.44
N GLU A 52 3.40 -47.62 6.56
CA GLU A 52 4.02 -47.52 7.89
C GLU A 52 3.61 -48.69 8.81
N PRO A 53 4.46 -49.13 9.76
CA PRO A 53 4.05 -50.11 10.77
C PRO A 53 2.90 -49.58 11.66
N PRO A 54 1.91 -50.42 12.04
CA PRO A 54 0.82 -49.98 12.92
C PRO A 54 1.28 -49.40 14.26
N SER A 55 2.39 -49.91 14.82
CA SER A 55 3.00 -49.39 16.04
C SER A 55 3.54 -47.97 15.89
N THR A 56 4.09 -47.63 14.72
CA THR A 56 4.52 -46.28 14.36
C THR A 56 3.32 -45.36 14.23
N MET A 57 2.30 -45.78 13.48
CA MET A 57 1.07 -44.98 13.27
C MET A 57 0.34 -44.71 14.59
N HIS A 58 0.29 -45.68 15.51
CA HIS A 58 -0.23 -45.48 16.86
C HIS A 58 0.49 -44.35 17.61
N ARG A 59 1.82 -44.29 17.53
CA ARG A 59 2.62 -43.24 18.20
C ARG A 59 2.40 -41.88 17.56
N VAL A 60 2.38 -41.81 16.22
CA VAL A 60 2.13 -40.57 15.49
C VAL A 60 0.73 -40.03 15.81
N LEU A 61 -0.30 -40.86 15.70
CA LEU A 61 -1.68 -40.48 16.02
C LEU A 61 -1.86 -40.10 17.49
N ALA A 62 -1.16 -40.76 18.43
CA ALA A 62 -1.19 -40.37 19.83
C ALA A 62 -0.60 -38.97 20.06
N SER A 63 0.51 -38.64 19.40
CA SER A 63 1.12 -37.31 19.46
C SER A 63 0.20 -36.26 18.84
N LEU A 64 -0.26 -36.48 17.61
CA LEU A 64 -1.18 -35.56 16.91
C LEU A 64 -2.49 -35.35 17.67
N ARG A 65 -2.96 -36.37 18.41
CA ARG A 65 -4.15 -36.26 19.25
C ARG A 65 -3.90 -35.41 20.49
N ALA A 66 -2.72 -35.52 21.10
CA ALA A 66 -2.36 -34.72 22.27
C ALA A 66 -2.38 -33.21 21.94
N ASP A 67 -1.95 -32.85 20.73
CA ASP A 67 -1.93 -31.48 20.22
C ASP A 67 -3.23 -31.08 19.47
N GLY A 68 -4.26 -31.93 19.48
CA GLY A 68 -5.59 -31.60 18.94
C GLY A 68 -5.73 -31.64 17.41
N PHE A 69 -4.72 -32.11 16.67
CA PHE A 69 -4.77 -32.26 15.22
C PHE A 69 -5.63 -33.44 14.75
N VAL A 70 -5.79 -34.48 15.57
CA VAL A 70 -6.69 -35.60 15.29
C VAL A 70 -7.59 -35.89 16.48
N ARG A 71 -8.82 -36.33 16.22
CA ARG A 71 -9.78 -36.79 17.23
C ARG A 71 -10.07 -38.27 17.03
N TYR A 72 -10.12 -39.01 18.14
CA TYR A 72 -10.49 -40.41 18.14
C TYR A 72 -11.94 -40.61 18.61
N ASP A 73 -12.75 -41.23 17.75
CA ASP A 73 -14.10 -41.69 18.09
C ASP A 73 -14.01 -43.10 18.71
N ARG A 74 -14.37 -43.21 20.00
CA ARG A 74 -14.32 -44.49 20.73
C ARG A 74 -15.37 -45.49 20.27
N THR A 75 -16.51 -45.02 19.76
CA THR A 75 -17.61 -45.87 19.31
C THR A 75 -17.30 -46.49 17.96
N ARG A 76 -16.77 -45.68 17.04
CA ARG A 76 -16.41 -46.14 15.68
C ARG A 76 -14.99 -46.69 15.59
N GLN A 77 -14.17 -46.50 16.62
CA GLN A 77 -12.75 -46.83 16.64
C GLN A 77 -11.95 -46.20 15.48
N LYS A 78 -12.36 -45.00 15.05
CA LYS A 78 -11.74 -44.27 13.95
C LYS A 78 -11.19 -42.92 14.40
N TYR A 79 -10.14 -42.48 13.72
CA TYR A 79 -9.57 -41.15 13.83
C TYR A 79 -10.18 -40.24 12.77
N SER A 80 -10.27 -38.96 13.05
CA SER A 80 -10.72 -37.89 12.14
C SER A 80 -9.90 -36.62 12.40
N ALA A 81 -9.96 -35.65 11.50
CA ALA A 81 -9.35 -34.33 11.72
C ALA A 81 -9.88 -33.68 13.02
N GLY A 82 -8.98 -33.08 13.79
CA GLY A 82 -9.27 -32.43 15.06
C GLY A 82 -9.49 -30.91 14.95
N PRO A 83 -9.92 -30.26 16.04
CA PRO A 83 -10.25 -28.83 16.05
C PRO A 83 -9.05 -27.90 15.82
N GLU A 84 -7.82 -28.38 15.96
CA GLU A 84 -6.62 -27.56 15.75
C GLU A 84 -6.52 -27.03 14.30
N PHE A 85 -7.02 -27.79 13.32
CA PHE A 85 -7.12 -27.31 11.94
C PHE A 85 -8.02 -26.08 11.80
N VAL A 86 -9.11 -26.01 12.58
CA VAL A 86 -10.03 -24.86 12.57
C VAL A 86 -9.32 -23.63 13.14
N ARG A 87 -8.60 -23.79 14.26
CA ARG A 87 -7.83 -22.71 14.90
C ARG A 87 -6.75 -22.16 13.96
N LEU A 88 -5.98 -23.05 13.33
CA LEU A 88 -4.92 -22.67 12.38
C LEU A 88 -5.51 -22.01 11.12
N SER A 89 -6.58 -22.57 10.56
CA SER A 89 -7.26 -22.00 9.40
C SER A 89 -7.82 -20.61 9.72
N ALA A 90 -8.51 -20.43 10.84
CA ALA A 90 -9.01 -19.12 11.26
C ALA A 90 -7.87 -18.11 11.42
N ALA A 91 -6.77 -18.49 12.07
CA ALA A 91 -5.63 -17.60 12.26
C ALA A 91 -4.99 -17.16 10.93
N VAL A 92 -4.90 -18.05 9.96
CA VAL A 92 -4.38 -17.74 8.62
C VAL A 92 -5.37 -16.88 7.83
N LEU A 93 -6.64 -17.28 7.78
CA LEU A 93 -7.70 -16.57 7.03
C LEU A 93 -8.02 -15.18 7.60
N HIS A 94 -7.78 -14.95 8.90
CA HIS A 94 -7.92 -13.62 9.51
C HIS A 94 -6.74 -12.68 9.20
N ARG A 95 -5.54 -13.23 8.94
CA ARG A 95 -4.36 -12.46 8.54
C ARG A 95 -4.32 -12.21 7.03
N ASP A 96 -4.98 -13.06 6.26
CA ASP A 96 -5.02 -12.96 4.81
C ASP A 96 -6.02 -11.87 4.36
N GLY A 97 -5.51 -10.66 4.13
CA GLY A 97 -6.27 -9.54 3.60
C GLY A 97 -6.94 -9.82 2.25
N LEU A 98 -6.41 -10.78 1.46
CA LEU A 98 -6.97 -11.21 0.17
C LEU A 98 -8.41 -11.68 0.32
N ARG A 99 -8.67 -12.60 1.26
CA ARG A 99 -10.01 -13.15 1.48
C ARG A 99 -10.99 -12.08 1.92
N HIS A 100 -10.59 -11.26 2.90
CA HIS A 100 -11.46 -10.23 3.45
C HIS A 100 -11.83 -9.19 2.40
N ALA A 101 -10.85 -8.69 1.64
CA ALA A 101 -11.06 -7.71 0.57
C ALA A 101 -11.95 -8.24 -0.57
N ALA A 102 -11.88 -9.56 -0.84
CA ALA A 102 -12.62 -10.20 -1.91
C ALA A 102 -14.09 -10.47 -1.60
N LEU A 103 -14.47 -10.79 -0.35
CA LEU A 103 -15.85 -11.22 -0.02
C LEU A 103 -16.95 -10.27 -0.54
N PRO A 104 -16.87 -8.94 -0.38
CA PRO A 104 -17.88 -8.03 -0.93
C PRO A 104 -17.92 -8.06 -2.47
N LEU A 105 -16.75 -8.20 -3.12
CA LEU A 105 -16.65 -8.24 -4.58
C LEU A 105 -17.16 -9.56 -5.15
N LEU A 106 -16.92 -10.68 -4.45
CA LEU A 106 -17.47 -11.99 -4.80
C LEU A 106 -19.00 -11.97 -4.78
N ARG A 107 -19.61 -11.39 -3.75
CA ARG A 107 -21.07 -11.21 -3.67
C ARG A 107 -21.61 -10.40 -4.85
N GLN A 108 -21.02 -9.23 -5.12
CA GLN A 108 -21.41 -8.41 -6.27
C GLN A 108 -21.26 -9.18 -7.59
N LEU A 109 -20.13 -9.87 -7.80
CA LEU A 109 -19.88 -10.64 -9.01
C LEU A 109 -20.89 -11.78 -9.17
N ALA A 110 -21.23 -12.47 -8.08
CA ALA A 110 -22.25 -13.51 -8.07
C ALA A 110 -23.64 -12.94 -8.40
N ASP A 111 -24.03 -11.82 -7.80
CA ASP A 111 -25.31 -11.15 -8.04
C ASP A 111 -25.45 -10.69 -9.49
N TYR A 112 -24.40 -10.11 -10.08
CA TYR A 112 -24.43 -9.61 -11.45
C TYR A 112 -24.35 -10.71 -12.52
N SER A 113 -23.60 -11.78 -12.26
CA SER A 113 -23.44 -12.88 -13.23
C SER A 113 -24.55 -13.92 -13.12
N GLY A 114 -25.13 -14.09 -11.93
CA GLY A 114 -26.01 -15.21 -11.61
C GLY A 114 -25.28 -16.56 -11.65
N GLU A 115 -23.96 -16.57 -11.49
CA GLU A 115 -23.09 -17.74 -11.51
C GLU A 115 -22.38 -17.91 -10.15
N GLY A 116 -21.83 -19.10 -9.89
CA GLY A 116 -21.00 -19.31 -8.70
C GLY A 116 -19.64 -18.65 -8.91
N CYS A 117 -19.10 -18.00 -7.89
CA CYS A 117 -17.78 -17.36 -7.98
C CYS A 117 -16.83 -17.87 -6.89
N ARG A 118 -15.52 -17.85 -7.20
CA ARG A 118 -14.46 -18.31 -6.30
C ARG A 118 -13.29 -17.34 -6.28
N LEU A 119 -12.56 -17.41 -5.19
CA LEU A 119 -11.26 -16.78 -5.00
C LEU A 119 -10.22 -17.85 -4.72
N ALA A 120 -9.13 -17.81 -5.47
CA ALA A 120 -7.97 -18.65 -5.25
C ALA A 120 -6.76 -17.81 -4.85
N THR A 121 -5.98 -18.29 -3.88
CA THR A 121 -4.66 -17.75 -3.54
C THR A 121 -3.57 -18.50 -4.31
N PHE A 122 -2.49 -17.81 -4.69
CA PHE A 122 -1.37 -18.38 -5.42
C PHE A 122 -0.19 -18.66 -4.49
N ASP A 123 0.33 -19.89 -4.54
CA ASP A 123 1.54 -20.31 -3.85
C ASP A 123 2.71 -20.40 -4.85
N PRO A 124 3.68 -19.46 -4.81
CA PRO A 124 4.81 -19.44 -5.73
C PRO A 124 5.84 -20.54 -5.45
N GLU A 125 5.88 -21.12 -4.25
CA GLU A 125 6.82 -22.20 -3.94
C GLU A 125 6.38 -23.52 -4.59
N SER A 126 5.07 -23.79 -4.58
CA SER A 126 4.51 -25.03 -5.15
C SER A 126 3.92 -24.88 -6.55
N TRP A 127 3.88 -23.66 -7.09
CA TRP A 127 3.23 -23.32 -8.37
C TRP A 127 1.78 -23.81 -8.45
N ARG A 128 1.01 -23.55 -7.39
CA ARG A 128 -0.38 -23.98 -7.26
C ARG A 128 -1.28 -22.84 -6.85
N VAL A 129 -2.55 -22.96 -7.23
CA VAL A 129 -3.63 -22.14 -6.67
C VAL A 129 -4.44 -22.96 -5.67
N ALA A 130 -4.95 -22.31 -4.63
CA ALA A 130 -5.81 -22.93 -3.63
C ALA A 130 -7.06 -22.07 -3.40
N TYR A 131 -8.25 -22.68 -3.46
CA TYR A 131 -9.51 -21.93 -3.25
C TYR A 131 -9.69 -21.58 -1.76
N ILE A 132 -9.91 -20.30 -1.47
CA ILE A 132 -9.99 -19.77 -0.09
C ILE A 132 -11.33 -19.09 0.22
N ALA A 133 -12.12 -18.77 -0.80
CA ALA A 133 -13.49 -18.30 -0.66
C ALA A 133 -14.34 -18.66 -1.87
N GLU A 134 -15.64 -18.81 -1.64
CA GLU A 134 -16.64 -19.02 -2.67
C GLU A 134 -17.94 -18.32 -2.30
N GLN A 135 -18.73 -17.97 -3.31
CA GLN A 135 -20.11 -17.54 -3.18
C GLN A 135 -20.95 -18.38 -4.13
N GLU A 136 -21.83 -19.20 -3.55
CA GLU A 136 -22.74 -20.05 -4.31
C GLU A 136 -24.02 -19.30 -4.67
N THR A 137 -24.50 -19.50 -5.91
CA THR A 137 -25.77 -18.97 -6.40
C THR A 137 -26.72 -20.05 -6.92
N THR A 138 -26.22 -21.25 -7.26
CA THR A 138 -27.05 -22.36 -7.76
C THR A 138 -26.55 -23.73 -7.27
N PRO A 139 -27.42 -24.76 -7.17
CA PRO A 139 -26.99 -26.13 -6.86
C PRO A 139 -25.99 -26.71 -7.87
N ALA A 140 -26.03 -26.28 -9.13
CA ALA A 140 -25.05 -26.68 -10.14
C ALA A 140 -23.63 -26.15 -9.81
N ALA A 141 -23.53 -24.95 -9.21
CA ALA A 141 -22.25 -24.40 -8.77
C ALA A 141 -21.58 -25.23 -7.64
N ARG A 142 -22.34 -26.07 -6.93
CA ARG A 142 -21.81 -27.00 -5.90
C ARG A 142 -21.00 -28.16 -6.46
N GLN A 143 -21.07 -28.42 -7.77
CA GLN A 143 -20.38 -29.54 -8.41
C GLN A 143 -18.91 -29.25 -8.77
N GLY A 144 -18.28 -28.24 -8.17
CA GLY A 144 -16.87 -27.87 -8.42
C GLY A 144 -15.94 -28.16 -7.23
N SER A 145 -14.63 -27.91 -7.45
CA SER A 145 -13.58 -27.99 -6.42
C SER A 145 -13.96 -27.19 -5.16
N ALA A 146 -13.87 -27.82 -3.99
CA ALA A 146 -14.24 -27.22 -2.71
C ALA A 146 -13.20 -26.20 -2.22
N ILE A 147 -13.57 -25.36 -1.25
CA ILE A 147 -12.60 -24.55 -0.50
C ILE A 147 -11.53 -25.48 0.09
N GLY A 148 -10.26 -25.09 -0.09
CA GLY A 148 -9.08 -25.86 0.32
C GLY A 148 -8.49 -26.75 -0.77
N THR A 149 -9.23 -27.03 -1.86
CA THR A 149 -8.68 -27.76 -3.02
C THR A 149 -7.54 -26.97 -3.67
N ARG A 150 -6.48 -27.69 -4.06
CA ARG A 150 -5.30 -27.13 -4.73
C ARG A 150 -5.19 -27.67 -6.15
N GLU A 151 -4.91 -26.78 -7.09
CA GLU A 151 -4.78 -27.09 -8.51
C GLU A 151 -3.45 -26.56 -9.04
N THR A 152 -2.89 -27.24 -10.04
CA THR A 152 -1.74 -26.71 -10.80
C THR A 152 -2.20 -25.57 -11.72
N LEU A 153 -1.25 -24.73 -12.17
CA LEU A 153 -1.60 -23.53 -12.94
C LEU A 153 -2.22 -23.82 -14.33
N GLY A 154 -2.20 -25.06 -14.81
CA GLY A 154 -2.79 -25.43 -16.10
C GLY A 154 -4.18 -26.06 -16.01
N GLU A 155 -4.66 -26.43 -14.81
CA GLU A 155 -5.87 -27.25 -14.67
C GLU A 155 -7.19 -26.47 -14.82
N SER A 156 -7.17 -25.17 -14.53
CA SER A 156 -8.37 -24.32 -14.57
C SER A 156 -8.05 -22.90 -15.00
N ALA A 157 -9.07 -22.12 -15.35
CA ALA A 157 -8.88 -20.71 -15.71
C ALA A 157 -8.21 -19.91 -14.59
N PHE A 158 -8.42 -20.29 -13.32
CA PHE A 158 -7.80 -19.65 -12.15
C PHE A 158 -6.28 -19.75 -12.19
N GLY A 159 -5.77 -20.94 -12.49
CA GLY A 159 -4.34 -21.18 -12.69
C GLY A 159 -3.80 -20.47 -13.94
N VAL A 160 -4.51 -20.59 -15.06
CA VAL A 160 -4.08 -20.01 -16.34
C VAL A 160 -3.99 -18.49 -16.26
N ALA A 161 -4.92 -17.84 -15.55
CA ALA A 161 -4.90 -16.41 -15.31
C ALA A 161 -3.65 -15.97 -14.52
N VAL A 162 -3.29 -16.72 -13.47
CA VAL A 162 -2.04 -16.49 -12.72
C VAL A 162 -0.83 -16.68 -13.62
N LEU A 163 -0.78 -17.77 -14.39
CA LEU A 163 0.32 -18.08 -15.30
C LEU A 163 0.51 -16.99 -16.38
N ALA A 164 -0.58 -16.48 -16.95
CA ALA A 164 -0.56 -15.36 -17.91
C ALA A 164 -0.04 -14.05 -17.29
N SER A 165 -0.13 -13.93 -15.96
CA SER A 165 0.31 -12.76 -15.20
C SER A 165 1.79 -12.80 -14.81
N LEU A 166 2.42 -13.98 -14.79
CA LEU A 166 3.84 -14.18 -14.49
C LEU A 166 4.74 -13.73 -15.66
N ARG A 167 6.01 -13.41 -15.36
CA ARG A 167 6.99 -12.90 -16.34
C ARG A 167 8.32 -13.64 -16.27
N GLY A 168 9.09 -13.58 -17.36
CA GLY A 168 10.49 -14.04 -17.39
C GLY A 168 10.69 -15.48 -16.95
N GLU A 169 11.70 -15.71 -16.10
CA GLU A 169 12.10 -17.03 -15.62
C GLU A 169 11.03 -17.69 -14.74
N GLU A 170 10.30 -16.93 -13.92
CA GLU A 170 9.23 -17.47 -13.07
C GLU A 170 8.14 -18.13 -13.90
N ARG A 171 7.74 -17.49 -15.01
CA ARG A 171 6.76 -18.08 -15.92
C ARG A 171 7.26 -19.38 -16.54
N MET A 172 8.55 -19.43 -16.91
CA MET A 172 9.15 -20.65 -17.47
C MET A 172 9.20 -21.78 -16.45
N ALA A 173 9.55 -21.47 -15.19
CA ALA A 173 9.54 -22.41 -14.08
C ALA A 173 8.11 -22.93 -13.79
N ALA A 174 7.14 -22.02 -13.76
CA ALA A 174 5.73 -22.33 -13.57
C ALA A 174 5.18 -23.24 -14.68
N LEU A 175 5.50 -22.95 -15.95
CA LEU A 175 5.15 -23.80 -17.10
C LEU A 175 5.74 -25.20 -16.97
N ALA A 176 7.02 -25.31 -16.59
CA ALA A 176 7.69 -26.60 -16.38
C ALA A 176 7.03 -27.41 -15.25
N ALA A 177 6.56 -26.75 -14.20
CA ALA A 177 5.87 -27.38 -13.07
C ALA A 177 4.42 -27.82 -13.38
N THR A 178 3.83 -27.34 -14.48
CA THR A 178 2.38 -27.50 -14.78
C THR A 178 1.99 -28.93 -15.21
N GLY A 179 2.96 -29.80 -15.51
CA GLY A 179 2.71 -31.22 -15.85
C GLY A 179 1.92 -31.43 -17.15
N GLU A 180 1.99 -32.63 -17.74
CA GLU A 180 1.42 -32.91 -19.07
C GLU A 180 -0.09 -32.65 -19.16
N ARG A 181 -0.84 -32.97 -18.09
CA ARG A 181 -2.30 -32.75 -18.02
C ARG A 181 -2.67 -31.27 -18.06
N GLY A 182 -1.88 -30.40 -17.41
CA GLY A 182 -2.09 -28.96 -17.45
C GLY A 182 -1.72 -28.35 -18.80
N VAL A 183 -0.72 -28.90 -19.50
CA VAL A 183 -0.27 -28.42 -20.83
C VAL A 183 -1.35 -28.58 -21.91
N VAL A 184 -2.17 -29.64 -21.85
CA VAL A 184 -3.27 -29.86 -22.80
C VAL A 184 -4.37 -28.81 -22.63
N THR A 185 -4.73 -28.50 -21.39
CA THR A 185 -5.75 -27.50 -21.04
C THR A 185 -5.26 -26.06 -21.32
N LEU A 186 -3.94 -25.84 -21.33
CA LEU A 186 -3.32 -24.55 -21.62
C LEU A 186 -3.40 -24.11 -23.09
N HIS A 187 -3.61 -25.04 -24.03
CA HIS A 187 -3.50 -24.73 -25.46
C HIS A 187 -4.64 -23.81 -25.92
N GLY A 188 -4.29 -22.57 -26.27
CA GLY A 188 -5.21 -21.48 -26.66
C GLY A 188 -5.63 -20.57 -25.49
N ALA A 189 -5.91 -21.13 -24.30
CA ALA A 189 -6.37 -20.36 -23.14
C ALA A 189 -5.31 -19.38 -22.59
N LEU A 190 -4.04 -19.79 -22.57
CA LEU A 190 -2.95 -18.93 -22.10
C LEU A 190 -2.76 -17.71 -23.01
N GLY A 191 -2.73 -17.91 -24.32
CA GLY A 191 -2.56 -16.83 -25.30
C GLY A 191 -3.71 -15.82 -25.26
N GLU A 192 -4.95 -16.28 -25.05
CA GLU A 192 -6.10 -15.39 -24.86
C GLU A 192 -5.98 -14.59 -23.56
N ALA A 193 -5.60 -15.25 -22.46
CA ALA A 193 -5.42 -14.62 -21.17
C ALA A 193 -4.31 -13.56 -21.18
N GLU A 194 -3.24 -13.77 -21.94
CA GLU A 194 -2.18 -12.77 -22.14
C GLU A 194 -2.69 -11.51 -22.86
N ARG A 195 -3.53 -11.69 -23.88
CA ARG A 195 -4.06 -10.58 -24.68
C ARG A 195 -5.15 -9.80 -23.96
N THR A 196 -6.03 -10.49 -23.24
CA THR A 196 -7.28 -9.93 -22.71
C THR A 196 -7.29 -9.73 -21.19
N GLY A 197 -6.34 -10.36 -20.48
CA GLY A 197 -6.31 -10.44 -19.02
C GLY A 197 -7.30 -11.44 -18.43
N VAL A 198 -7.99 -12.24 -19.26
CA VAL A 198 -9.04 -13.18 -18.84
C VAL A 198 -8.74 -14.56 -19.40
N ALA A 199 -8.68 -15.56 -18.52
CA ALA A 199 -8.60 -16.95 -18.90
C ALA A 199 -10.01 -17.56 -18.97
N LEU A 200 -10.24 -18.40 -19.99
CA LEU A 200 -11.43 -19.23 -20.14
C LEU A 200 -10.99 -20.67 -20.38
N VAL A 201 -11.46 -21.58 -19.53
CA VAL A 201 -11.18 -23.02 -19.64
C VAL A 201 -12.50 -23.78 -19.60
N ARG A 202 -12.68 -24.71 -20.54
CA ARG A 202 -13.91 -25.52 -20.70
C ARG A 202 -13.58 -26.99 -20.41
N SER A 203 -14.38 -27.64 -19.57
CA SER A 203 -14.32 -29.08 -19.28
C SER A 203 -15.60 -29.74 -19.75
N THR A 204 -15.53 -30.51 -20.84
CA THR A 204 -16.66 -31.28 -21.36
C THR A 204 -17.07 -32.41 -20.44
N GLU A 205 -16.09 -33.05 -19.78
CA GLU A 205 -16.33 -34.13 -18.81
C GLU A 205 -17.12 -33.65 -17.60
N ALA A 206 -16.76 -32.47 -17.06
CA ALA A 206 -17.47 -31.88 -15.93
C ALA A 206 -18.74 -31.12 -16.34
N GLY A 207 -18.97 -30.88 -17.64
CA GLY A 207 -20.08 -30.06 -18.12
C GLY A 207 -19.96 -28.58 -17.73
N MET A 208 -18.75 -28.10 -17.39
CA MET A 208 -18.49 -26.80 -16.78
C MET A 208 -17.43 -25.99 -17.54
N ALA A 209 -17.48 -24.68 -17.38
CA ALA A 209 -16.43 -23.75 -17.77
C ALA A 209 -16.04 -22.87 -16.59
N THR A 210 -14.78 -22.45 -16.57
CA THR A 210 -14.26 -21.48 -15.62
C THR A 210 -13.78 -20.24 -16.36
N VAL A 211 -14.09 -19.06 -15.83
CA VAL A 211 -13.65 -17.76 -16.34
C VAL A 211 -12.95 -17.06 -15.20
N ALA A 212 -11.67 -16.69 -15.35
CA ALA A 212 -10.92 -16.10 -14.25
C ALA A 212 -9.96 -15.00 -14.72
N ALA A 213 -9.63 -14.10 -13.81
CA ALA A 213 -8.60 -13.09 -14.00
C ALA A 213 -7.68 -13.03 -12.77
N ALA A 214 -6.41 -12.70 -13.02
CA ALA A 214 -5.40 -12.65 -11.97
C ALA A 214 -5.64 -11.46 -11.04
N VAL A 215 -5.49 -11.72 -9.75
CA VAL A 215 -5.43 -10.71 -8.71
C VAL A 215 -3.96 -10.43 -8.44
N ARG A 216 -3.57 -9.15 -8.50
CA ARG A 216 -2.18 -8.71 -8.38
C ARG A 216 -1.99 -7.87 -7.14
N ASP A 217 -0.79 -7.93 -6.58
CA ASP A 217 -0.35 -7.01 -5.53
C ASP A 217 0.13 -5.67 -6.12
N SER A 218 0.63 -4.81 -5.23
CA SER A 218 1.17 -3.48 -5.54
C SER A 218 2.40 -3.50 -6.48
N SER A 219 3.11 -4.63 -6.59
CA SER A 219 4.23 -4.82 -7.51
C SER A 219 3.79 -5.30 -8.90
N GLY A 220 2.51 -5.65 -9.04
CA GLY A 220 1.95 -6.25 -10.25
C GLY A 220 2.17 -7.77 -10.33
N HIS A 221 2.74 -8.39 -9.28
CA HIS A 221 2.92 -9.82 -9.16
C HIS A 221 1.58 -10.48 -8.78
N PRO A 222 1.21 -11.63 -9.38
CA PRO A 222 -0.03 -12.30 -9.03
C PRO A 222 0.02 -12.84 -7.60
N VAL A 223 -1.03 -12.60 -6.82
CA VAL A 223 -1.25 -13.19 -5.48
C VAL A 223 -2.37 -14.22 -5.47
N GLY A 224 -3.06 -14.36 -6.60
CA GLY A 224 -4.20 -15.25 -6.73
C GLY A 224 -5.02 -14.95 -7.98
N SER A 225 -6.25 -15.43 -7.99
CA SER A 225 -7.21 -15.16 -9.06
C SER A 225 -8.65 -15.19 -8.54
N VAL A 226 -9.52 -14.43 -9.20
CA VAL A 226 -10.95 -14.43 -8.96
C VAL A 226 -11.67 -14.82 -10.25
N GLY A 227 -12.78 -15.53 -10.13
CA GLY A 227 -13.44 -16.08 -11.30
C GLY A 227 -14.80 -16.70 -11.04
N LEU A 228 -15.44 -17.08 -12.14
CA LEU A 228 -16.75 -17.70 -12.20
C LEU A 228 -16.66 -19.17 -12.60
N VAL A 229 -17.64 -19.93 -12.16
CA VAL A 229 -17.86 -21.33 -12.49
C VAL A 229 -19.22 -21.42 -13.14
N VAL A 230 -19.24 -21.81 -14.41
CA VAL A 230 -20.38 -21.62 -15.31
C VAL A 230 -20.72 -22.94 -15.99
N PRO A 231 -21.97 -23.44 -15.91
CA PRO A 231 -22.39 -24.60 -16.69
C PRO A 231 -22.21 -24.34 -18.20
N LEU A 232 -21.69 -25.32 -18.95
CA LEU A 232 -21.50 -25.16 -20.40
C LEU A 232 -22.81 -24.84 -21.13
N SER A 233 -23.94 -25.35 -20.65
CA SER A 233 -25.28 -25.04 -21.17
C SER A 233 -25.69 -23.57 -21.02
N ARG A 234 -25.09 -22.85 -20.05
CA ARG A 234 -25.31 -21.41 -19.85
C ARG A 234 -24.28 -20.55 -20.58
N LEU A 235 -23.18 -21.13 -21.05
CA LEU A 235 -22.11 -20.41 -21.75
C LEU A 235 -22.45 -20.23 -23.25
N GLY A 236 -23.46 -19.42 -23.53
CA GLY A 236 -23.92 -19.09 -24.89
C GLY A 236 -22.99 -18.13 -25.64
N VAL A 237 -23.27 -17.94 -26.94
CA VAL A 237 -22.50 -17.06 -27.84
C VAL A 237 -22.47 -15.63 -27.29
N GLY A 238 -21.28 -15.06 -27.09
CA GLY A 238 -21.06 -13.70 -26.60
C GLY A 238 -21.19 -13.53 -25.07
N ARG A 239 -21.70 -14.54 -24.35
CA ARG A 239 -21.80 -14.48 -22.88
C ARG A 239 -20.43 -14.63 -22.23
N ASP A 240 -19.52 -15.38 -22.85
CA ASP A 240 -18.13 -15.50 -22.42
C ASP A 240 -17.41 -14.15 -22.35
N ALA A 241 -17.60 -13.27 -23.34
CA ALA A 241 -17.05 -11.92 -23.32
C ALA A 241 -17.62 -11.07 -22.17
N ILE A 242 -18.94 -11.14 -21.93
CA ILE A 242 -19.61 -10.40 -20.84
C ILE A 242 -19.11 -10.88 -19.47
N LEU A 243 -19.06 -12.20 -19.25
CA LEU A 243 -18.57 -12.77 -18.01
C LEU A 243 -17.08 -12.48 -17.80
N GLY A 244 -16.29 -12.50 -18.88
CA GLY A 244 -14.88 -12.11 -18.85
C GLY A 244 -14.68 -10.66 -18.41
N GLU A 245 -15.48 -9.72 -18.93
CA GLU A 245 -15.45 -8.32 -18.49
C GLU A 245 -15.77 -8.16 -17.01
N GLN A 246 -16.84 -8.82 -16.54
CA GLN A 246 -17.26 -8.78 -15.14
C GLN A 246 -16.16 -9.32 -14.22
N VAL A 247 -15.55 -10.45 -14.59
CA VAL A 247 -14.44 -11.07 -13.84
C VAL A 247 -13.21 -10.17 -13.84
N ARG A 248 -12.84 -9.59 -14.98
CA ARG A 248 -11.69 -8.68 -15.08
C ARG A 248 -11.89 -7.43 -14.24
N SER A 249 -13.09 -6.85 -14.27
CA SER A 249 -13.45 -5.69 -13.44
C SER A 249 -13.35 -6.04 -11.95
N ALA A 250 -13.87 -7.20 -11.54
CA ALA A 250 -13.76 -7.68 -10.16
C ALA A 250 -12.29 -7.90 -9.74
N ALA A 251 -11.48 -8.55 -10.59
CA ALA A 251 -10.06 -8.76 -10.34
C ALA A 251 -9.27 -7.45 -10.26
N SER A 252 -9.59 -6.48 -11.12
CA SER A 252 -8.97 -5.15 -11.11
C SER A 252 -9.29 -4.40 -9.81
N ARG A 253 -10.56 -4.36 -9.39
CA ARG A 253 -10.98 -3.74 -8.12
C ARG A 253 -10.36 -4.43 -6.91
N LEU A 254 -10.27 -5.76 -6.93
CA LEU A 254 -9.61 -6.52 -5.87
C LEU A 254 -8.10 -6.24 -5.83
N SER A 255 -7.43 -6.21 -6.99
CA SER A 255 -6.01 -5.86 -7.10
C SER A 255 -5.74 -4.43 -6.65
N GLN A 256 -6.66 -3.48 -6.92
CA GLN A 256 -6.55 -2.11 -6.43
C GLN A 256 -6.64 -2.03 -4.90
N ARG A 257 -7.53 -2.81 -4.29
CA ARG A 257 -7.65 -2.89 -2.81
C ARG A 257 -6.44 -3.56 -2.15
N LEU A 258 -5.86 -4.55 -2.82
CA LEU A 258 -4.71 -5.31 -2.30
C LEU A 258 -3.36 -4.69 -2.64
N GLY A 259 -3.32 -3.87 -3.69
CA GLY A 259 -2.15 -3.14 -4.17
C GLY A 259 -2.18 -1.66 -3.81
N ALA A 260 -3.05 -1.26 -2.88
CA ALA A 260 -3.30 0.12 -2.49
C ALA A 260 -2.05 0.75 -1.85
N LYS A 261 -1.14 1.33 -2.65
CA LYS A 261 0.03 2.02 -2.09
C LYS A 261 -0.40 3.29 -1.34
N ILE A 262 0.24 3.56 -0.20
CA ILE A 262 0.36 4.95 0.27
C ILE A 262 1.66 5.47 -0.32
N LEU A 263 1.49 6.41 -1.26
CA LEU A 263 2.60 7.14 -1.86
C LEU A 263 3.08 8.18 -0.85
N GLY A 264 4.32 8.11 -0.38
CA GLY A 264 4.83 9.16 0.49
C GLY A 264 6.31 9.05 0.87
N GLY A 265 6.95 10.22 0.99
CA GLY A 265 8.27 10.45 1.57
C GLY A 265 9.47 9.99 0.73
N SER A 266 10.56 10.77 0.78
CA SER A 266 11.89 10.33 0.30
C SER A 266 12.38 9.10 1.07
N SER A 267 13.53 8.54 0.68
CA SER A 267 14.15 7.38 1.33
C SER A 267 14.42 7.55 2.84
N VAL A 268 14.36 8.78 3.37
CA VAL A 268 14.66 9.14 4.77
C VAL A 268 13.74 10.27 5.27
N GLY A 269 13.23 10.19 6.50
CA GLY A 269 12.59 11.32 7.20
C GLY A 269 11.19 11.04 7.77
N SER A 270 10.59 12.04 8.43
CA SER A 270 9.33 11.89 9.19
C SER A 270 8.11 11.50 8.35
N TRP A 271 8.17 11.68 7.03
CA TRP A 271 7.14 11.18 6.12
C TRP A 271 7.25 9.67 5.91
N ARG A 272 8.46 9.08 5.81
CA ARG A 272 8.63 7.63 5.67
C ARG A 272 8.07 6.90 6.90
N ASP A 273 8.47 7.34 8.09
CA ASP A 273 8.05 6.71 9.34
C ASP A 273 6.53 6.87 9.54
N ALA A 274 5.96 8.00 9.11
CA ALA A 274 4.51 8.18 9.09
C ALA A 274 3.81 7.27 8.08
N VAL A 275 4.31 7.13 6.84
CA VAL A 275 3.71 6.22 5.85
C VAL A 275 3.74 4.77 6.34
N THR A 276 4.84 4.32 6.94
CA THR A 276 4.94 2.97 7.53
C THR A 276 3.90 2.77 8.61
N LEU A 277 3.86 3.67 9.61
CA LEU A 277 2.91 3.56 10.71
C LEU A 277 1.46 3.68 10.23
N ILE A 278 1.16 4.60 9.32
CA ILE A 278 -0.17 4.70 8.71
C ILE A 278 -0.52 3.38 8.01
N SER A 279 0.39 2.78 7.26
CA SER A 279 0.15 1.50 6.58
C SER A 279 -0.17 0.36 7.58
N GLU A 280 0.54 0.32 8.71
CA GLU A 280 0.29 -0.63 9.81
C GLU A 280 -1.08 -0.38 10.47
N LEU A 281 -1.40 0.88 10.79
CA LEU A 281 -2.68 1.28 11.38
C LEU A 281 -3.85 0.91 10.47
N LEU A 282 -3.73 1.18 9.18
CA LEU A 282 -4.77 0.85 8.20
C LEU A 282 -4.91 -0.66 8.00
N SER A 283 -3.80 -1.40 7.98
CA SER A 283 -3.86 -2.86 7.91
C SER A 283 -4.56 -3.47 9.12
N ARG A 284 -4.46 -2.83 10.30
CA ARG A 284 -5.11 -3.26 11.55
C ARG A 284 -6.59 -2.86 11.61
N ASP A 285 -6.91 -1.60 11.29
CA ASP A 285 -8.23 -1.01 11.54
C ASP A 285 -9.15 -1.01 10.31
N ALA A 286 -8.60 -1.25 9.12
CA ALA A 286 -9.29 -1.37 7.84
C ALA A 286 -8.86 -2.67 7.12
N PRO A 287 -9.28 -3.87 7.60
CA PRO A 287 -8.75 -5.19 7.21
C PRO A 287 -9.00 -5.63 5.74
N GLY A 288 -9.43 -4.73 4.86
CA GLY A 288 -9.54 -4.93 3.40
C GLY A 288 -8.60 -4.05 2.58
N LEU A 289 -7.79 -3.21 3.22
CA LEU A 289 -6.84 -2.31 2.56
C LEU A 289 -5.42 -2.80 2.87
N MET A 290 -4.78 -3.44 1.89
CA MET A 290 -3.37 -3.81 2.03
C MET A 290 -2.53 -2.66 1.49
N VAL A 291 -1.93 -1.92 2.41
CA VAL A 291 -1.13 -0.75 2.07
C VAL A 291 0.35 -1.05 2.15
N THR A 292 1.06 -0.82 1.05
CA THR A 292 2.52 -0.82 1.04
C THR A 292 3.05 0.63 0.98
N PRO A 293 4.05 0.97 1.82
CA PRO A 293 4.74 2.25 1.72
C PRO A 293 5.48 2.33 0.38
N ALA A 294 5.32 3.41 -0.36
CA ALA A 294 6.08 3.67 -1.58
C ALA A 294 6.83 4.99 -1.48
N SER A 295 8.14 4.95 -1.73
CA SER A 295 8.98 6.14 -1.78
C SER A 295 8.52 7.08 -2.90
N GLY A 296 8.35 8.36 -2.59
CA GLY A 296 7.90 9.36 -3.56
C GLY A 296 7.90 10.77 -2.98
N GLY A 297 7.97 11.79 -3.85
CA GLY A 297 8.18 13.18 -3.46
C GLY A 297 7.32 14.17 -4.23
N GLY A 298 6.77 15.13 -3.50
CA GLY A 298 6.11 16.32 -4.04
C GLY A 298 5.03 16.01 -5.08
N GLY A 299 5.24 16.49 -6.31
CA GLY A 299 4.23 16.42 -7.38
C GLY A 299 4.03 15.03 -7.97
N GLN A 300 5.05 14.16 -7.99
CA GLN A 300 4.94 12.82 -8.59
C GLN A 300 3.89 11.96 -7.89
N ASN A 301 3.79 12.08 -6.56
CA ASN A 301 2.79 11.36 -5.77
C ASN A 301 1.36 11.68 -6.24
N LEU A 302 1.11 12.92 -6.66
CA LEU A 302 -0.21 13.35 -7.12
C LEU A 302 -0.52 12.88 -8.54
N GLU A 303 0.48 12.86 -9.43
CA GLU A 303 0.32 12.24 -10.76
C GLU A 303 0.04 10.74 -10.66
N ASP A 304 0.79 10.04 -9.82
CA ASP A 304 0.65 8.60 -9.63
C ASP A 304 -0.69 8.26 -8.95
N LEU A 305 -1.10 9.07 -7.97
CA LEU A 305 -2.42 8.95 -7.35
C LEU A 305 -3.53 9.14 -8.37
N ASP A 306 -3.48 10.19 -9.20
CA ASP A 306 -4.49 10.46 -10.24
C ASP A 306 -4.54 9.36 -11.33
N ARG A 307 -3.40 8.73 -11.64
CA ARG A 307 -3.32 7.56 -12.53
C ARG A 307 -3.81 6.25 -11.88
N GLY A 308 -4.11 6.26 -10.58
CA GLY A 308 -4.50 5.05 -9.84
C GLY A 308 -3.36 4.10 -9.51
N LEU A 309 -2.11 4.60 -9.49
CA LEU A 309 -0.92 3.84 -9.12
C LEU A 309 -0.71 3.78 -7.59
N GLY A 310 -1.51 4.53 -6.82
CA GLY A 310 -1.64 4.44 -5.36
C GLY A 310 -3.07 4.74 -4.92
N ALA A 311 -3.43 4.31 -3.72
CA ALA A 311 -4.76 4.56 -3.16
C ALA A 311 -4.81 5.90 -2.40
N TYR A 312 -3.70 6.24 -1.73
CA TYR A 312 -3.55 7.48 -0.99
C TYR A 312 -2.15 8.05 -1.20
N ALA A 313 -2.01 9.35 -1.00
CA ALA A 313 -0.73 10.03 -1.09
C ALA A 313 -0.53 11.03 0.05
N LEU A 314 0.66 11.04 0.65
CA LEU A 314 1.13 12.19 1.42
C LEU A 314 1.62 13.26 0.44
N THR A 315 1.09 14.46 0.63
CA THR A 315 1.43 15.65 -0.15
C THR A 315 1.38 16.90 0.73
N THR A 316 1.55 18.07 0.12
CA THR A 316 1.29 19.36 0.76
C THR A 316 0.06 20.02 0.15
N ALA A 317 -0.64 20.85 0.92
CA ALA A 317 -1.79 21.60 0.41
C ALA A 317 -1.41 22.50 -0.78
N SER A 318 -0.19 23.07 -0.80
CA SER A 318 0.28 23.87 -1.94
C SER A 318 0.45 23.04 -3.21
N SER A 319 1.10 21.87 -3.13
CA SER A 319 1.24 20.98 -4.30
C SER A 319 -0.10 20.41 -4.76
N LEU A 320 -1.01 20.10 -3.83
CA LEU A 320 -2.37 19.63 -4.16
C LEU A 320 -3.19 20.70 -4.87
N TYR A 321 -3.04 21.96 -4.48
CA TYR A 321 -3.64 23.09 -5.18
C TYR A 321 -3.11 23.21 -6.61
N ASP A 322 -1.78 23.20 -6.77
CA ASP A 322 -1.14 23.31 -8.09
C ASP A 322 -1.57 22.17 -9.02
N ALA A 323 -1.72 20.93 -8.51
CA ALA A 323 -2.21 19.80 -9.28
C ALA A 323 -3.65 19.99 -9.77
N ARG A 324 -4.57 20.40 -8.88
CA ARG A 324 -5.97 20.61 -9.25
C ARG A 324 -6.17 21.76 -10.23
N GLU A 325 -5.34 22.79 -10.13
CA GLU A 325 -5.36 23.93 -11.04
C GLU A 325 -4.53 23.71 -12.32
N GLY A 326 -3.77 22.62 -12.43
CA GLY A 326 -2.90 22.34 -13.57
C GLY A 326 -1.76 23.34 -13.72
N ARG A 327 -1.23 23.82 -12.60
CA ARG A 327 -0.09 24.73 -12.53
C ARG A 327 1.20 23.93 -12.48
N ALA A 328 2.31 24.52 -12.94
CA ALA A 328 3.61 23.88 -12.90
C ALA A 328 3.93 23.33 -11.49
N PRO A 329 4.47 22.10 -11.38
CA PRO A 329 5.01 21.26 -12.47
C PRO A 329 3.96 20.44 -13.25
N PHE A 330 2.69 20.50 -12.87
CA PHE A 330 1.63 19.71 -13.51
C PHE A 330 1.26 20.27 -14.88
N GLN A 331 1.13 19.39 -15.88
CA GLN A 331 0.81 19.77 -17.26
C GLN A 331 -0.69 19.87 -17.53
N ARG A 332 -1.53 19.32 -16.64
CA ARG A 332 -2.99 19.29 -16.74
C ARG A 332 -3.63 19.40 -15.37
N ARG A 333 -4.91 19.75 -15.34
CA ARG A 333 -5.73 19.74 -14.12
C ARG A 333 -5.98 18.30 -13.65
N HIS A 334 -5.94 18.10 -12.34
CA HIS A 334 -6.23 16.83 -11.67
C HIS A 334 -7.52 16.95 -10.81
N ASP A 335 -8.67 17.14 -11.47
CA ASP A 335 -9.95 17.44 -10.80
C ASP A 335 -10.48 16.30 -9.92
N GLY A 336 -10.02 15.06 -10.16
CA GLY A 336 -10.37 13.86 -9.40
C GLY A 336 -9.74 13.77 -8.01
N LEU A 337 -8.74 14.60 -7.69
CA LEU A 337 -8.06 14.54 -6.40
C LEU A 337 -8.94 15.11 -5.27
N ARG A 338 -8.92 14.45 -4.10
CA ARG A 338 -9.62 14.84 -2.88
C ARG A 338 -8.67 14.83 -1.69
N ALA A 339 -8.97 15.67 -0.70
CA ALA A 339 -8.31 15.61 0.59
C ALA A 339 -9.03 14.61 1.51
N VAL A 340 -8.27 13.85 2.29
CA VAL A 340 -8.79 13.03 3.39
C VAL A 340 -8.69 13.84 4.68
N MET A 341 -7.49 14.33 5.02
CA MET A 341 -7.26 15.16 6.20
C MET A 341 -5.90 15.87 6.16
N ASN A 342 -5.78 16.95 6.92
CA ASN A 342 -4.52 17.58 7.31
C ASN A 342 -3.91 16.82 8.49
N LEU A 343 -2.63 16.46 8.38
CA LEU A 343 -1.91 15.67 9.38
C LEU A 343 -0.95 16.51 10.22
N ALA A 344 -0.36 17.57 9.65
CA ALA A 344 0.65 18.40 10.33
C ALA A 344 0.96 19.64 9.48
N ASP A 345 1.50 20.67 10.12
CA ASP A 345 2.10 21.80 9.38
C ASP A 345 3.61 21.64 9.26
N LEU A 346 4.11 21.82 8.04
CA LEU A 346 5.52 22.10 7.79
C LEU A 346 5.71 23.61 7.78
N GLN A 347 6.85 24.05 8.28
CA GLN A 347 7.28 25.43 8.35
C GLN A 347 8.51 25.62 7.48
N LEU A 348 8.62 26.80 6.89
CA LEU A 348 9.81 27.19 6.14
C LEU A 348 10.94 27.56 7.10
N PHE A 349 12.07 26.86 6.95
CA PHE A 349 13.34 27.15 7.57
C PHE A 349 14.33 27.59 6.49
N ILE A 350 14.83 28.83 6.61
CA ILE A 350 15.94 29.34 5.80
C ILE A 350 17.16 29.36 6.72
N ILE A 351 17.94 28.29 6.73
CA ILE A 351 19.12 28.16 7.59
C ILE A 351 20.32 28.69 6.81
N ILE A 352 21.00 29.68 7.36
CA ILE A 352 21.99 30.48 6.65
C ILE A 352 23.17 30.79 7.58
N ARG A 353 24.31 31.22 7.03
CA ARG A 353 25.42 31.77 7.82
C ARG A 353 25.03 33.11 8.44
N GLU A 354 25.50 33.39 9.66
CA GLU A 354 25.11 34.58 10.44
C GLU A 354 25.37 35.91 9.72
N ASP A 355 26.48 36.01 8.99
CA ASP A 355 26.87 37.18 8.21
C ASP A 355 25.90 37.47 7.06
N ALA A 356 25.41 36.42 6.39
CA ALA A 356 24.47 36.51 5.28
C ALA A 356 23.00 36.62 5.70
N ALA A 357 22.66 36.37 6.97
CA ALA A 357 21.28 36.40 7.48
C ALA A 357 20.64 37.79 7.51
N ARG A 358 21.45 38.86 7.42
CA ARG A 358 20.98 40.26 7.51
C ARG A 358 20.13 40.69 6.32
N ASP A 359 20.35 40.10 5.15
CA ASP A 359 19.61 40.38 3.91
C ASP A 359 19.35 39.06 3.18
N VAL A 360 18.29 38.37 3.62
CA VAL A 360 17.90 37.07 3.06
C VAL A 360 17.61 37.15 1.54
N PRO A 361 16.86 38.14 1.02
CA PRO A 361 16.67 38.28 -0.42
C PRO A 361 17.98 38.40 -1.22
N GLU A 362 18.96 39.17 -0.73
CA GLU A 362 20.26 39.29 -1.41
C GLU A 362 21.08 38.00 -1.31
N ALA A 363 21.05 37.32 -0.16
CA ALA A 363 21.69 36.02 0.02
C ALA A 363 21.10 34.96 -0.94
N LEU A 364 19.76 34.89 -1.03
CA LEU A 364 19.07 34.02 -1.97
C LEU A 364 19.31 34.43 -3.43
N ALA A 365 19.81 35.63 -3.72
CA ALA A 365 20.18 36.01 -5.08
C ALA A 365 21.58 35.52 -5.47
N ARG A 366 22.54 35.54 -4.52
CA ARG A 366 23.98 35.39 -4.83
C ARG A 366 24.60 34.07 -4.39
N LEU A 367 24.06 33.44 -3.36
CA LEU A 367 24.72 32.33 -2.68
C LEU A 367 24.25 30.97 -3.18
N ARG A 368 25.01 29.91 -2.85
CA ARG A 368 24.65 28.53 -3.16
C ARG A 368 23.54 28.07 -2.22
N VAL A 369 22.35 27.82 -2.76
CA VAL A 369 21.17 27.45 -1.99
C VAL A 369 20.83 25.99 -2.25
N SER A 370 20.57 25.23 -1.19
CA SER A 370 19.98 23.90 -1.30
C SER A 370 18.53 23.89 -0.83
N PRO A 371 17.56 23.80 -1.75
CA PRO A 371 16.14 23.79 -1.42
C PRO A 371 15.56 22.39 -1.23
N GLY A 372 16.41 21.38 -1.03
CA GLY A 372 16.01 19.98 -1.00
C GLY A 372 16.07 19.30 -2.37
N GLU A 373 15.57 18.07 -2.40
CA GLU A 373 15.53 17.22 -3.58
C GLU A 373 14.66 17.83 -4.70
N ARG A 374 15.07 17.64 -5.95
CA ARG A 374 14.31 18.11 -7.11
C ARG A 374 12.95 17.39 -7.15
N GLY A 375 11.88 18.13 -7.44
CA GLY A 375 10.52 17.60 -7.51
C GLY A 375 9.78 17.54 -6.17
N PHE A 376 10.44 17.87 -5.05
CA PHE A 376 9.82 17.93 -3.72
C PHE A 376 9.30 19.34 -3.41
N SER A 377 8.38 19.42 -2.45
CA SER A 377 7.65 20.66 -2.12
C SER A 377 8.55 21.82 -1.69
N ALA A 378 9.71 21.55 -1.05
CA ALA A 378 10.64 22.62 -0.66
C ALA A 378 11.33 23.26 -1.88
N ALA A 379 11.75 22.45 -2.85
CA ALA A 379 12.29 22.93 -4.12
C ALA A 379 11.23 23.69 -4.94
N GLN A 380 10.00 23.16 -4.97
CA GLN A 380 8.88 23.84 -5.64
C GLN A 380 8.56 25.19 -5.00
N LEU A 381 8.51 25.27 -3.66
CA LEU A 381 8.32 26.54 -2.96
C LEU A 381 9.47 27.52 -3.24
N PHE A 382 10.71 27.03 -3.32
CA PHE A 382 11.85 27.87 -3.66
C PHE A 382 11.72 28.46 -5.08
N ASP A 383 11.32 27.67 -6.07
CA ASP A 383 11.08 28.15 -7.43
C ASP A 383 9.96 29.20 -7.48
N GLN A 384 8.89 29.00 -6.71
CA GLN A 384 7.79 29.97 -6.57
C GLN A 384 8.26 31.26 -5.88
N LEU A 385 9.10 31.14 -4.84
CA LEU A 385 9.74 32.28 -4.18
C LEU A 385 10.56 33.11 -5.16
N LEU A 386 11.40 32.48 -5.99
CA LEU A 386 12.17 33.19 -7.02
C LEU A 386 11.26 33.96 -7.98
N GLY A 387 10.08 33.42 -8.30
CA GLY A 387 9.09 34.09 -9.15
C GLY A 387 8.47 35.37 -8.55
N VAL A 388 8.41 35.49 -7.21
CA VAL A 388 7.81 36.65 -6.52
C VAL A 388 8.84 37.62 -5.92
N LEU A 389 10.13 37.25 -5.97
CA LEU A 389 11.24 38.12 -5.59
C LEU A 389 11.50 39.18 -6.69
N PRO A 390 12.09 40.33 -6.33
CA PRO A 390 12.46 41.35 -7.32
C PRO A 390 13.39 40.79 -8.40
N LYS A 391 13.34 41.35 -9.62
CA LYS A 391 14.02 40.82 -10.83
C LYS A 391 15.51 40.49 -10.67
N ASN A 392 16.18 41.25 -9.82
CA ASN A 392 17.59 41.06 -9.50
C ASN A 392 17.82 39.79 -8.67
N ALA A 393 16.93 39.47 -7.71
CA ALA A 393 16.99 38.25 -6.92
C ALA A 393 16.41 37.04 -7.66
N SER A 394 15.35 37.22 -8.47
CA SER A 394 14.71 36.13 -9.21
C SER A 394 15.64 35.42 -10.20
N ARG A 395 16.59 36.14 -10.80
CA ARG A 395 17.58 35.60 -11.75
C ARG A 395 18.80 34.97 -11.09
N ARG A 396 18.85 34.86 -9.76
CA ARG A 396 19.96 34.23 -9.03
C ARG A 396 21.32 34.76 -9.48
N ARG A 397 21.56 36.08 -9.34
CA ARG A 397 22.82 36.82 -9.67
C ARG A 397 24.11 36.09 -9.25
N GLY A 398 24.57 35.12 -10.04
CA GLY A 398 25.73 34.29 -9.75
C GLY A 398 25.51 33.20 -8.68
N GLY A 399 24.29 33.02 -8.18
CA GLY A 399 23.97 32.01 -7.18
C GLY A 399 23.58 30.67 -7.81
N GLU A 400 23.97 29.55 -7.18
CA GLU A 400 23.71 28.19 -7.70
C GLU A 400 22.70 27.42 -6.86
N THR A 401 21.77 26.70 -7.51
CA THR A 401 20.79 25.85 -6.82
C THR A 401 21.30 24.41 -6.80
N LEU A 402 21.54 23.87 -5.61
CA LEU A 402 22.12 22.54 -5.41
C LEU A 402 21.12 21.61 -4.71
N HIS A 403 20.69 20.54 -5.37
CA HIS A 403 19.65 19.66 -4.84
C HIS A 403 20.25 18.50 -4.05
N PHE A 404 19.93 18.45 -2.76
CA PHE A 404 20.34 17.39 -1.83
C PHE A 404 19.16 16.99 -0.96
N ASP A 405 19.16 15.76 -0.46
CA ASP A 405 18.34 15.42 0.70
C ASP A 405 18.79 16.22 1.93
N TYR A 406 17.99 16.26 3.01
CA TYR A 406 18.31 17.10 4.16
C TYR A 406 19.60 16.66 4.90
N PRO A 407 19.86 15.35 5.15
CA PRO A 407 21.14 14.91 5.71
C PRO A 407 22.37 15.33 4.89
N GLU A 408 22.33 15.16 3.57
CA GLU A 408 23.41 15.53 2.67
C GLU A 408 23.55 17.05 2.55
N GLY A 409 22.43 17.76 2.39
CA GLY A 409 22.41 19.22 2.38
C GLY A 409 23.07 19.80 3.63
N ARG A 410 22.79 19.23 4.81
CA ARG A 410 23.49 19.59 6.05
C ARG A 410 24.99 19.35 5.96
N ARG A 411 25.42 18.16 5.49
CA ARG A 411 26.86 17.85 5.33
C ARG A 411 27.55 18.87 4.42
N GLN A 412 26.94 19.19 3.28
CA GLN A 412 27.48 20.16 2.33
C GLN A 412 27.48 21.59 2.87
N PHE A 413 26.47 21.97 3.64
CA PHE A 413 26.43 23.26 4.34
C PHE A 413 27.57 23.38 5.35
N MET A 414 27.78 22.33 6.16
CA MET A 414 28.86 22.29 7.15
C MET A 414 30.25 22.30 6.49
N ALA A 415 30.40 21.64 5.34
CA ALA A 415 31.63 21.66 4.54
C ALA A 415 31.89 22.99 3.82
N GLY A 416 30.94 23.93 3.84
CA GLY A 416 31.07 25.22 3.14
C GLY A 416 30.85 25.10 1.63
N ASN A 417 30.21 24.03 1.16
CA ASN A 417 29.83 23.83 -0.24
C ASN A 417 28.43 24.37 -0.55
N VAL A 418 27.61 24.57 0.48
CA VAL A 418 26.28 25.20 0.43
C VAL A 418 26.26 26.33 1.46
N ASP A 419 25.66 27.46 1.10
CA ASP A 419 25.62 28.66 1.94
C ASP A 419 24.26 28.86 2.61
N VAL A 420 23.18 28.31 2.02
CA VAL A 420 21.81 28.42 2.54
C VAL A 420 21.09 27.08 2.36
N LEU A 421 20.42 26.62 3.41
CA LEU A 421 19.48 25.51 3.36
C LEU A 421 18.06 26.06 3.39
N PHE A 422 17.24 25.68 2.42
CA PHE A 422 15.85 26.10 2.30
C PHE A 422 14.95 24.88 2.47
N TRP A 423 14.42 24.68 3.67
CA TRP A 423 13.73 23.45 4.05
C TRP A 423 12.30 23.72 4.49
N LEU A 424 11.38 22.86 4.06
CA LEU A 424 10.07 22.71 4.70
C LEU A 424 10.17 21.60 5.74
N SER A 425 9.97 21.93 7.02
CA SER A 425 10.10 20.96 8.10
C SER A 425 9.32 21.33 9.35
N ASN A 426 9.35 20.50 10.38
CA ASN A 426 8.74 20.80 11.67
C ASN A 426 9.80 21.33 12.66
N PRO A 427 9.41 22.20 13.63
CA PRO A 427 10.30 22.66 14.71
C PRO A 427 10.90 21.55 15.60
N SER A 428 10.36 20.33 15.52
CA SER A 428 10.88 19.22 16.29
C SER A 428 12.04 18.50 15.60
N ASN A 429 12.34 18.82 14.33
CA ASN A 429 13.36 18.14 13.53
C ASN A 429 14.77 18.26 14.16
N ALA A 430 15.41 17.10 14.36
CA ALA A 430 16.74 16.98 14.95
C ALA A 430 17.82 17.68 14.12
N LEU A 431 17.79 17.59 12.79
CA LEU A 431 18.78 18.23 11.92
C LEU A 431 18.76 19.76 12.06
N VAL A 432 17.56 20.34 12.16
CA VAL A 432 17.39 21.79 12.38
C VAL A 432 17.92 22.20 13.76
N ARG A 433 17.69 21.37 14.79
CA ARG A 433 18.24 21.62 16.14
C ARG A 433 19.76 21.54 16.19
N GLU A 434 20.35 20.58 15.51
CA GLU A 434 21.81 20.42 15.45
C GLU A 434 22.45 21.61 14.72
N LEU A 435 21.84 22.08 13.63
CA LEU A 435 22.23 23.32 12.96
C LEU A 435 22.10 24.51 13.90
N ALA A 436 21.00 24.64 14.66
CA ALA A 436 20.82 25.72 15.63
C ALA A 436 21.83 25.71 16.79
N ALA A 437 22.37 24.55 17.13
CA ALA A 437 23.43 24.42 18.12
C ALA A 437 24.82 24.80 17.55
N THR A 438 24.97 24.88 16.23
CA THR A 438 26.24 25.13 15.55
C THR A 438 26.53 26.64 15.49
N PRO A 439 27.67 27.11 16.03
CA PRO A 439 28.07 28.52 15.94
C PRO A 439 28.22 29.03 14.50
N GLY A 440 27.91 30.31 14.25
CA GLY A 440 28.03 30.91 12.92
C GLY A 440 26.87 30.56 11.98
N THR A 441 25.78 30.04 12.53
CA THR A 441 24.53 29.75 11.80
C THR A 441 23.40 30.60 12.34
N ALA A 442 22.46 30.98 11.48
CA ALA A 442 21.29 31.78 11.80
C ALA A 442 20.05 31.25 11.09
N LEU A 443 18.89 31.65 11.60
CA LEU A 443 17.61 31.48 10.92
C LEU A 443 17.23 32.78 10.21
N GLY A 444 17.12 32.70 8.88
CA GLY A 444 16.65 33.79 8.02
C GLY A 444 15.13 33.82 7.91
N PHE A 445 14.58 35.01 7.72
CA PHE A 445 13.16 35.25 7.53
C PHE A 445 12.90 36.02 6.24
N LEU A 446 11.79 35.70 5.58
CA LEU A 446 11.26 36.50 4.48
C LEU A 446 10.48 37.68 5.05
N ASP A 447 10.47 38.80 4.34
CA ASP A 447 9.65 39.94 4.71
C ASP A 447 8.14 39.60 4.56
N PRO A 448 7.26 40.25 5.35
CA PRO A 448 5.83 39.99 5.30
C PRO A 448 5.22 40.14 3.89
N ALA A 449 5.63 41.15 3.12
CA ALA A 449 5.07 41.38 1.79
C ALA A 449 5.42 40.25 0.82
N THR A 450 6.61 39.66 0.92
CA THR A 450 6.99 38.47 0.14
C THR A 450 6.19 37.25 0.55
N MET A 451 5.96 37.02 1.85
CA MET A 451 5.09 35.93 2.32
C MET A 451 3.64 36.09 1.88
N ASP A 452 3.13 37.33 1.87
CA ASP A 452 1.77 37.64 1.43
C ASP A 452 1.62 37.35 -0.07
N ARG A 453 2.58 37.76 -0.92
CA ARG A 453 2.59 37.43 -2.36
C ARG A 453 2.61 35.92 -2.62
N LEU A 454 3.36 35.15 -1.83
CA LEU A 454 3.36 33.68 -1.92
C LEU A 454 2.00 33.09 -1.59
N THR A 455 1.37 33.59 -0.52
CA THR A 455 0.06 33.13 -0.04
C THR A 455 -1.07 33.49 -1.01
N GLU A 456 -1.01 34.68 -1.63
CA GLU A 456 -1.95 35.10 -2.69
C GLU A 456 -1.79 34.26 -3.96
N GLY A 457 -0.55 33.89 -4.31
CA GLY A 457 -0.26 33.06 -5.47
C GLY A 457 -0.71 31.61 -5.31
N ASN A 458 -0.59 31.04 -4.11
CA ASN A 458 -1.02 29.69 -3.79
C ASN A 458 -1.65 29.65 -2.37
N PRO A 459 -2.97 29.46 -2.25
CA PRO A 459 -3.69 29.46 -0.98
C PRO A 459 -3.39 28.24 -0.10
N GLY A 460 -2.60 27.28 -0.59
CA GLY A 460 -2.08 26.19 0.23
C GLY A 460 -0.97 26.63 1.19
N TYR A 461 -0.40 27.82 1.00
CA TYR A 461 0.47 28.44 2.00
C TYR A 461 -0.32 29.26 3.01
N ARG A 462 0.25 29.37 4.22
CA ARG A 462 -0.32 30.18 5.29
C ARG A 462 0.76 30.75 6.20
N SER A 463 0.39 31.67 7.09
CA SER A 463 1.31 32.16 8.11
C SER A 463 1.61 31.06 9.13
N GLY A 464 2.90 30.82 9.36
CA GLY A 464 3.47 29.89 10.33
C GLY A 464 4.31 30.60 11.39
N ARG A 465 4.83 29.81 12.33
CA ARG A 465 5.61 30.31 13.47
C ARG A 465 6.65 29.31 13.94
N VAL A 466 7.92 29.71 13.97
CA VAL A 466 9.01 28.96 14.60
C VAL A 466 9.11 29.37 16.08
N PRO A 467 8.89 28.46 17.05
CA PRO A 467 8.90 28.82 18.47
C PRO A 467 10.30 29.20 18.98
N HIS A 468 10.42 30.33 19.66
CA HIS A 468 11.66 30.77 20.33
C HIS A 468 12.17 29.72 21.32
N ALA A 469 11.26 29.15 22.11
CA ALA A 469 11.57 28.14 23.11
C ALA A 469 12.31 26.91 22.52
N ARG A 470 12.18 26.68 21.21
CA ARG A 470 12.85 25.57 20.51
C ARG A 470 14.23 25.95 19.98
N TYR A 471 14.44 27.22 19.62
CA TYR A 471 15.66 27.72 19.00
C TYR A 471 16.13 29.04 19.62
N PRO A 472 16.41 29.09 20.94
CA PRO A 472 16.70 30.35 21.64
C PRO A 472 18.01 31.02 21.23
N ARG A 473 18.91 30.30 20.56
CA ARG A 473 20.15 30.89 19.99
C ARG A 473 19.89 31.70 18.72
N TRP A 474 18.93 31.29 17.91
CA TRP A 474 18.59 31.97 16.67
C TRP A 474 17.56 33.07 16.89
N LEU A 475 16.72 32.94 17.92
CA LEU A 475 15.52 33.74 18.09
C LEU A 475 15.53 34.44 19.44
N GLY A 476 15.14 35.73 19.48
CA GLY A 476 14.79 36.43 20.72
C GLY A 476 13.31 36.31 21.09
N GLU A 477 12.46 36.06 20.09
CA GLU A 477 11.01 35.83 20.22
C GLU A 477 10.55 34.88 19.11
N ASP A 478 9.29 34.46 19.14
CA ASP A 478 8.75 33.55 18.12
C ASP A 478 8.85 34.15 16.70
N GLY A 479 9.51 33.44 15.79
CA GLY A 479 9.73 33.90 14.43
C GLY A 479 8.55 33.62 13.51
N ARG A 480 8.00 34.63 12.84
CA ARG A 480 6.95 34.46 11.81
C ARG A 480 7.57 33.92 10.52
N THR A 481 7.00 32.86 9.97
CA THR A 481 7.47 32.23 8.71
C THR A 481 6.28 31.77 7.86
N LEU A 482 6.54 31.14 6.72
CA LEU A 482 5.53 30.44 5.93
C LEU A 482 5.29 29.04 6.49
N ALA A 483 4.05 28.59 6.49
CA ALA A 483 3.67 27.20 6.77
C ALA A 483 2.86 26.60 5.63
N VAL A 484 2.91 25.28 5.53
CA VAL A 484 2.15 24.50 4.56
C VAL A 484 1.59 23.23 5.24
N PRO A 485 0.27 22.99 5.16
CA PRO A 485 -0.33 21.74 5.62
C PRO A 485 0.21 20.52 4.85
N THR A 486 0.49 19.45 5.59
CA THR A 486 0.72 18.10 5.08
C THR A 486 -0.62 17.40 4.96
N VAL A 487 -0.99 16.98 3.77
CA VAL A 487 -2.32 16.45 3.45
C VAL A 487 -2.19 15.00 3.06
N LEU A 488 -3.06 14.15 3.61
CA LEU A 488 -3.36 12.85 3.04
C LEU A 488 -4.42 13.05 1.95
N ALA A 489 -4.10 12.69 0.71
CA ALA A 489 -4.97 12.82 -0.45
C ALA A 489 -5.39 11.44 -0.99
N CYS A 490 -6.53 11.39 -1.67
CA CYS A 490 -7.04 10.23 -2.39
C CYS A 490 -7.73 10.67 -3.70
N ARG A 491 -8.33 9.73 -4.43
CA ARG A 491 -9.19 10.02 -5.59
C ARG A 491 -10.66 10.14 -5.15
N ALA A 492 -11.44 10.87 -5.93
CA ALA A 492 -12.86 11.07 -5.69
C ALA A 492 -13.71 9.80 -5.84
N ASP A 493 -13.19 8.77 -6.51
CA ASP A 493 -13.86 7.49 -6.70
C ASP A 493 -13.33 6.39 -5.76
N THR A 494 -12.47 6.75 -4.80
CA THR A 494 -12.14 5.86 -3.68
C THR A 494 -13.43 5.59 -2.88
N PRO A 495 -13.73 4.33 -2.48
CA PRO A 495 -14.98 4.04 -1.79
C PRO A 495 -15.17 4.84 -0.49
N ASP A 496 -16.37 5.43 -0.30
CA ASP A 496 -16.66 6.28 0.87
C ASP A 496 -16.42 5.60 2.21
N ASP A 497 -16.84 4.34 2.37
CA ASP A 497 -16.66 3.60 3.61
C ASP A 497 -15.18 3.29 3.91
N GLU A 498 -14.36 3.16 2.87
CA GLU A 498 -12.92 2.99 3.00
C GLU A 498 -12.28 4.29 3.50
N VAL A 499 -12.58 5.42 2.85
CA VAL A 499 -12.03 6.71 3.24
C VAL A 499 -12.50 7.14 4.63
N TYR A 500 -13.76 6.83 4.99
CA TYR A 500 -14.27 7.00 6.35
C TYR A 500 -13.45 6.20 7.37
N ALA A 501 -13.19 4.91 7.09
CA ALA A 501 -12.39 4.06 7.98
C ALA A 501 -10.95 4.57 8.12
N VAL A 502 -10.34 5.06 7.03
CA VAL A 502 -9.01 5.67 7.01
C VAL A 502 -8.97 6.93 7.88
N ALA A 503 -9.87 7.89 7.63
CA ALA A 503 -9.94 9.13 8.41
C ALA A 503 -10.15 8.84 9.91
N ARG A 504 -11.05 7.91 10.22
CA ARG A 504 -11.34 7.47 11.58
C ARG A 504 -10.12 6.85 12.27
N SER A 505 -9.46 5.90 11.62
CA SER A 505 -8.27 5.23 12.19
C SER A 505 -7.18 6.25 12.50
N LEU A 506 -6.81 7.08 11.53
CA LEU A 506 -5.75 8.09 11.71
C LEU A 506 -6.09 9.10 12.79
N TYR A 507 -7.32 9.57 12.84
CA TYR A 507 -7.77 10.50 13.85
C TYR A 507 -7.68 9.88 15.25
N HIS A 508 -8.19 8.66 15.46
CA HIS A 508 -8.16 8.03 16.79
C HIS A 508 -6.75 7.57 17.21
N HIS A 509 -5.88 7.22 16.25
CA HIS A 509 -4.50 6.79 16.52
C HIS A 509 -3.46 7.92 16.45
N ARG A 510 -3.88 9.19 16.38
CA ARG A 510 -2.97 10.36 16.34
C ARG A 510 -1.96 10.43 17.48
N ALA A 511 -2.28 9.91 18.66
CA ALA A 511 -1.35 9.85 19.78
C ALA A 511 -0.19 8.87 19.52
N GLU A 512 -0.45 7.77 18.81
CA GLU A 512 0.54 6.78 18.39
C GLU A 512 1.43 7.37 17.27
N LEU A 513 0.82 8.05 16.29
CA LEU A 513 1.55 8.82 15.26
C LEU A 513 2.47 9.89 15.87
N MET A 514 1.99 10.58 16.91
CA MET A 514 2.77 11.58 17.64
C MET A 514 4.00 10.98 18.32
N GLN A 515 3.84 9.82 18.97
CA GLN A 515 4.90 9.17 19.74
C GLN A 515 5.96 8.52 18.84
N THR A 516 5.53 7.87 17.76
CA THR A 516 6.39 7.01 16.95
C THR A 516 6.98 7.75 15.75
N ALA A 517 6.22 8.61 15.07
CA ALA A 517 6.66 9.26 13.83
C ALA A 517 7.13 10.70 14.04
N SER A 518 6.29 11.56 14.65
CA SER A 518 6.67 12.95 14.91
C SER A 518 5.72 13.63 15.90
N PRO A 519 6.23 14.44 16.85
CA PRO A 519 5.39 15.29 17.70
C PRO A 519 4.44 16.21 16.94
N ALA A 520 4.71 16.49 15.65
CA ALA A 520 3.86 17.32 14.80
C ALA A 520 2.44 16.76 14.64
N TYR A 521 2.26 15.43 14.70
CA TYR A 521 0.94 14.78 14.57
C TYR A 521 0.06 14.92 15.83
N GLY A 522 0.61 15.40 16.95
CA GLY A 522 -0.14 15.58 18.20
C GLY A 522 -1.18 16.70 18.17
N ARG A 523 -1.09 17.62 17.20
CA ARG A 523 -1.99 18.79 17.07
C ARG A 523 -3.29 18.49 16.32
N VAL A 524 -3.49 17.26 15.85
CA VAL A 524 -4.64 16.90 15.01
C VAL A 524 -5.91 16.78 15.86
N ASP A 525 -6.58 17.88 16.14
CA ASP A 525 -8.00 17.88 16.51
C ASP A 525 -8.88 17.90 15.25
N ALA A 526 -10.20 17.73 15.43
CA ALA A 526 -11.13 17.62 14.30
C ALA A 526 -11.16 18.89 13.43
N GLN A 527 -10.96 20.07 14.03
CA GLN A 527 -10.94 21.32 13.28
C GLN A 527 -9.64 21.48 12.50
N PHE A 528 -8.51 21.14 13.12
CA PHE A 528 -7.20 21.14 12.48
C PHE A 528 -7.15 20.17 11.30
N ALA A 529 -7.76 18.99 11.44
CA ALA A 529 -7.78 17.96 10.42
C ALA A 529 -8.45 18.38 9.10
N ILE A 530 -9.31 19.40 9.12
CA ILE A 530 -9.97 19.92 7.92
C ILE A 530 -9.50 21.33 7.52
N ASP A 531 -8.64 21.94 8.32
CA ASP A 531 -8.16 23.30 8.12
C ASP A 531 -7.04 23.38 7.08
N GLY A 532 -7.05 24.44 6.27
CA GLY A 532 -6.03 24.69 5.23
C GLY A 532 -6.05 23.75 4.02
N LEU A 533 -7.13 22.97 3.82
CA LEU A 533 -7.26 22.07 2.68
C LEU A 533 -7.58 22.80 1.38
N THR A 534 -6.85 22.46 0.30
CA THR A 534 -6.97 23.08 -1.03
C THR A 534 -7.70 22.21 -2.06
N ALA A 535 -8.01 20.97 -1.68
CA ALA A 535 -8.93 20.11 -2.39
C ALA A 535 -10.20 19.92 -1.56
N PRO A 536 -11.36 19.61 -2.19
CA PRO A 536 -12.55 19.21 -1.46
C PRO A 536 -12.24 17.98 -0.62
N LEU A 537 -12.82 17.92 0.57
CA LEU A 537 -12.83 16.69 1.35
C LEU A 537 -13.52 15.58 0.56
N HIS A 538 -12.98 14.37 0.67
CA HIS A 538 -13.65 13.18 0.19
C HIS A 538 -14.96 12.95 0.97
N ALA A 539 -16.01 12.45 0.35
CA ALA A 539 -17.32 12.31 1.00
C ALA A 539 -17.27 11.40 2.24
N GLY A 540 -16.58 10.24 2.15
CA GLY A 540 -16.26 9.42 3.32
C GLY A 540 -15.55 10.14 4.49
N ALA A 541 -14.57 11.01 4.20
CA ALA A 541 -13.87 11.79 5.23
C ALA A 541 -14.76 12.90 5.81
N ALA A 542 -15.52 13.59 4.95
CA ALA A 542 -16.47 14.61 5.37
C ALA A 542 -17.51 14.04 6.34
N ARG A 543 -18.08 12.87 6.02
CA ARG A 543 -19.00 12.14 6.91
C ARG A 543 -18.39 11.89 8.29
N PHE A 544 -17.12 11.47 8.35
CA PHE A 544 -16.44 11.24 9.63
C PHE A 544 -16.23 12.53 10.44
N PHE A 545 -15.78 13.63 9.82
CA PHE A 545 -15.53 14.86 10.55
C PHE A 545 -16.82 15.59 10.97
N GLU A 546 -17.91 15.43 10.20
CA GLU A 546 -19.25 15.88 10.60
C GLU A 546 -19.72 15.17 11.89
N GLU A 547 -19.50 13.86 12.01
CA GLU A 547 -19.78 13.10 13.25
C GLU A 547 -18.92 13.57 14.43
N MET A 548 -17.70 14.07 14.16
CA MET A 548 -16.82 14.69 15.16
C MET A 548 -17.21 16.14 15.51
N GLY A 549 -18.30 16.66 14.93
CA GLY A 549 -18.84 17.99 15.21
C GLY A 549 -18.22 19.12 14.40
N VAL A 550 -17.51 18.81 13.31
CA VAL A 550 -16.89 19.82 12.43
C VAL A 550 -17.37 19.64 11.00
N ALA A 551 -18.08 20.63 10.47
CA ALA A 551 -18.49 20.64 9.08
C ALA A 551 -17.41 21.25 8.18
N ALA A 552 -17.22 20.67 7.00
CA ALA A 552 -16.39 21.28 5.97
C ALA A 552 -17.01 22.62 5.55
N ALA A 553 -16.26 23.72 5.65
CA ALA A 553 -16.69 24.96 5.02
C ALA A 553 -16.81 24.71 3.51
N SER A 554 -18.01 24.89 2.93
CA SER A 554 -18.21 24.73 1.50
C SER A 554 -17.30 25.72 0.76
N ASN A 555 -16.26 25.23 0.07
CA ASN A 555 -15.34 26.03 -0.73
C ASN A 555 -16.00 26.68 -1.98
N SER A 556 -17.33 26.73 -2.06
CA SER A 556 -18.09 27.33 -3.15
C SER A 556 -18.18 28.86 -3.10
N ASN A 557 -17.69 29.54 -2.05
CA ASN A 557 -17.96 30.98 -1.88
C ASN A 557 -16.73 31.91 -1.78
N ARG A 558 -15.54 31.45 -2.19
CA ARG A 558 -14.34 32.31 -2.36
C ARG A 558 -13.71 32.09 -3.74
N GLY A 559 -14.33 32.62 -4.79
CA GLY A 559 -13.76 32.46 -6.14
C GLY A 559 -14.48 33.18 -7.28
N GLU A 560 -15.73 33.61 -7.14
CA GLU A 560 -16.39 34.47 -8.13
C GLU A 560 -16.18 35.95 -7.82
N ARG A 561 -14.92 36.40 -7.86
CA ARG A 561 -14.62 37.78 -8.24
C ARG A 561 -13.93 37.74 -9.59
N SER A 562 -14.71 38.03 -10.62
CA SER A 562 -14.26 38.21 -11.99
C SER A 562 -12.99 39.07 -12.03
N LEU A 563 -11.87 38.46 -12.43
CA LEU A 563 -10.69 39.20 -12.86
C LEU A 563 -11.07 40.03 -14.11
N PRO A 564 -10.70 41.33 -14.19
CA PRO A 564 -11.04 42.16 -15.33
C PRO A 564 -10.31 41.63 -16.57
N ARG A 565 -11.07 41.31 -17.62
CA ARG A 565 -10.54 40.96 -18.93
C ARG A 565 -9.70 42.12 -19.46
N HIS A 566 -8.39 41.93 -19.58
CA HIS A 566 -7.54 42.83 -20.34
C HIS A 566 -8.03 42.91 -21.78
N ALA A 567 -8.50 44.10 -22.18
CA ALA A 567 -8.79 44.42 -23.56
C ALA A 567 -7.49 44.36 -24.37
N GLY A 568 -7.42 43.37 -25.27
CA GLY A 568 -6.35 43.26 -26.24
C GLY A 568 -6.34 44.46 -27.19
N SER A 569 -5.23 45.18 -27.18
CA SER A 569 -4.82 46.12 -28.22
C SER A 569 -4.82 45.42 -29.58
N ARG A 570 -5.85 45.67 -30.40
CA ARG A 570 -5.82 45.34 -31.83
C ARG A 570 -5.09 46.42 -32.61
N ALA A 571 -4.08 45.95 -33.35
CA ALA A 571 -3.27 46.70 -34.28
C ALA A 571 -4.12 47.45 -35.33
N LYS A 572 -3.68 48.68 -35.65
CA LYS A 572 -4.09 49.43 -36.82
C LYS A 572 -3.35 48.93 -38.06
N ALA A 573 -4.11 48.47 -39.04
CA ALA A 573 -3.83 48.45 -40.48
C ALA A 573 -5.22 48.44 -41.14
N GLY A 574 -5.63 49.26 -42.10
CA GLY A 574 -5.12 50.41 -42.85
C GLY A 574 -6.33 50.95 -43.67
N GLU A 575 -6.08 51.95 -44.53
CA GLU A 575 -6.98 52.48 -45.58
C GLU A 575 -8.11 53.45 -45.17
N ARG A 576 -7.83 54.76 -45.15
CA ARG A 576 -8.00 55.70 -46.27
C ARG A 576 -7.45 57.08 -45.89
#